data_AF-A0A6I9PEG0-F1
#
_entry.id   AF-A0A6I9PEG0-F1
#
_cell.length_a   1.000
_cell.length_b   1.000
_cell.length_c   1.000
_cell.angle_alpha   90.00
_cell.angle_beta   90.00
_cell.angle_gamma   90.00
#
_symmetry.space_group_name_H-M   'P 1'
#
loop_
_entity.id
_entity.type
_entity.pdbx_description
1 polymer ?
#
loop_
_entity_poly.entity_id
_entity_poly.type
_entity_poly.pdbx_seq_one_letter_code
_entity_poly.pdbx_strand_id
1 'polypeptide(L)'
;MIDKVSLKCFHDIEGAPTLLLWRKLRHHAEQEASGESAGTLIRRQRVPLPPPDDDQFYNIFHLNLNQQMVLYARTFTVTNCDSFTRNFLTKLGVILNNPATAPDDPHSCLLDKIEKSMTPLRPYERRDTLKQFLDHDRKVLRFSCFWDDSESVFGDPHQLILHYYLSDDTVEILETIAPNSGRDNPAKFLHRSKLPR
;
A
#
# COMPACT_ATOMS: atom_id res chain seq x y z
N MET A 1 -23.49 -3.83 18.34
CA MET A 1 -22.51 -4.86 17.94
C MET A 1 -23.22 -5.74 16.92
N ILE A 2 -22.87 -5.62 15.64
CA ILE A 2 -23.49 -6.40 14.56
C ILE A 2 -22.56 -7.58 14.32
N ASP A 3 -22.96 -8.75 14.80
CA ASP A 3 -22.16 -9.96 14.68
C ASP A 3 -22.17 -10.42 13.22
N LYS A 4 -20.99 -10.47 12.58
CA LYS A 4 -20.85 -10.93 11.19
C LYS A 4 -21.10 -12.44 11.15
N VAL A 5 -22.18 -12.85 10.49
CA VAL A 5 -22.51 -14.26 10.28
C VAL A 5 -22.28 -14.63 8.82
N SER A 6 -21.24 -15.43 8.58
CA SER A 6 -21.04 -16.11 7.30
C SER A 6 -21.68 -17.49 7.39
N LEU A 7 -22.86 -17.64 6.79
CA LEU A 7 -23.49 -18.95 6.63
C LEU A 7 -22.80 -19.72 5.52
N LYS A 8 -22.01 -20.74 5.88
CA LYS A 8 -21.47 -21.70 4.92
C LYS A 8 -22.43 -22.88 4.78
N CYS A 9 -23.11 -22.96 3.63
CA CYS A 9 -23.82 -24.17 3.22
C CYS A 9 -22.78 -25.19 2.72
N PHE A 10 -22.46 -26.20 3.54
CA PHE A 10 -21.62 -27.34 3.12
C PHE A 10 -22.49 -28.50 2.64
N HIS A 11 -22.07 -29.14 1.55
CA HIS A 11 -22.59 -30.42 1.08
C HIS A 11 -22.33 -31.51 2.15
N ASP A 12 -23.37 -32.25 2.53
CA ASP A 12 -23.22 -33.67 2.80
C ASP A 12 -23.69 -34.39 1.51
N ILE A 13 -22.84 -35.26 0.99
CA ILE A 13 -23.08 -36.13 -0.16
C ILE A 13 -24.19 -37.13 0.24
N GLU A 14 -25.05 -37.48 -0.73
CA GLU A 14 -26.14 -38.48 -0.69
C GLU A 14 -27.50 -38.07 -0.06
N GLY A 15 -28.47 -37.79 -0.95
CA GLY A 15 -29.73 -38.54 -0.96
C GLY A 15 -30.80 -38.31 0.12
N ALA A 16 -30.89 -37.14 0.78
CA ALA A 16 -31.98 -36.86 1.73
C ALA A 16 -32.72 -35.52 1.46
N PRO A 17 -34.05 -35.46 1.66
CA PRO A 17 -34.84 -34.26 1.41
C PRO A 17 -34.57 -33.19 2.48
N THR A 18 -34.24 -31.98 2.01
CA THR A 18 -34.45 -30.69 2.69
C THR A 18 -34.52 -30.70 4.22
N LEU A 19 -33.36 -30.83 4.85
CA LEU A 19 -33.14 -30.27 6.19
C LEU A 19 -31.95 -29.33 6.09
N LEU A 20 -32.25 -28.03 6.07
CA LEU A 20 -31.27 -26.98 6.28
C LEU A 20 -30.65 -27.18 7.64
N LEU A 21 -29.51 -27.82 7.59
CA LEU A 21 -28.81 -28.29 8.75
C LEU A 21 -27.73 -27.25 9.03
N TRP A 22 -28.02 -26.36 9.97
CA TRP A 22 -27.16 -25.29 10.44
C TRP A 22 -25.89 -25.87 11.08
N ARG A 23 -24.89 -26.21 10.26
CA ARG A 23 -23.62 -26.74 10.75
C ARG A 23 -22.75 -25.57 11.19
N LYS A 24 -22.91 -25.21 12.46
CA LYS A 24 -22.02 -24.35 13.27
C LYS A 24 -21.96 -22.90 12.79
N LEU A 25 -22.74 -22.03 13.44
CA LEU A 25 -22.52 -20.58 13.42
C LEU A 25 -21.24 -20.29 14.19
N ARG A 26 -20.13 -20.25 13.47
CA ARG A 26 -18.83 -19.82 13.96
C ARG A 26 -18.78 -18.29 13.84
N HIS A 27 -18.39 -17.60 14.91
CA HIS A 27 -17.98 -16.21 14.81
C HIS A 27 -16.70 -16.20 13.98
N HIS A 28 -16.77 -15.85 12.70
CA HIS A 28 -15.60 -15.76 11.85
C HIS A 28 -15.15 -14.31 11.81
N ALA A 29 -14.35 -13.95 12.80
CA ALA A 29 -13.36 -12.91 12.71
C ALA A 29 -12.30 -13.31 13.74
N GLU A 30 -11.38 -14.16 13.30
CA GLU A 30 -10.14 -14.42 14.01
C GLU A 30 -9.32 -13.13 13.87
N GLN A 31 -9.69 -12.11 14.65
CA GLN A 31 -8.78 -11.03 14.96
C GLN A 31 -7.87 -11.62 16.03
N GLU A 32 -6.71 -12.15 15.62
CA GLU A 32 -5.72 -12.75 16.53
C GLU A 32 -5.25 -11.82 17.67
N ALA A 33 -5.63 -10.54 17.63
CA ALA A 33 -5.38 -9.54 18.66
C ALA A 33 -6.57 -9.25 19.61
N SER A 34 -7.78 -9.75 19.32
CA SER A 34 -8.89 -9.67 20.27
C SER A 34 -8.70 -10.74 21.33
N GLY A 35 -8.52 -10.36 22.59
CA GLY A 35 -8.39 -11.30 23.72
C GLY A 35 -9.64 -12.15 23.99
N GLU A 36 -10.60 -12.16 23.08
CA GLU A 36 -11.81 -12.98 23.14
C GLU A 36 -11.51 -14.37 22.60
N SER A 37 -11.70 -15.39 23.44
CA SER A 37 -11.59 -16.78 22.99
C SER A 37 -12.65 -17.06 21.91
N ALA A 38 -12.24 -17.15 20.65
CA ALA A 38 -13.14 -17.41 19.52
C ALA A 38 -13.83 -18.77 19.69
N GLY A 39 -15.09 -18.73 20.14
CA GLY A 39 -15.90 -19.89 20.46
C GLY A 39 -16.97 -20.23 19.43
N THR A 40 -17.72 -21.30 19.68
CA THR A 40 -18.94 -21.60 18.94
C THR A 40 -20.09 -20.78 19.52
N LEU A 41 -20.67 -19.87 18.73
CA LEU A 41 -21.74 -18.98 19.21
C LEU A 41 -23.06 -19.74 19.37
N ILE A 42 -23.44 -20.55 18.38
CA ILE A 42 -24.65 -21.38 18.40
C ILE A 42 -24.28 -22.80 17.97
N ARG A 43 -24.66 -23.79 18.79
CA ARG A 43 -24.51 -25.23 18.47
C ARG A 43 -25.44 -25.63 17.31
N ARG A 44 -25.10 -26.70 16.61
CA ARG A 44 -25.94 -27.25 15.52
C ARG A 44 -27.26 -27.74 16.11
N GLN A 45 -28.33 -26.99 15.87
CA GLN A 45 -29.70 -27.31 16.27
C GLN A 45 -30.70 -26.56 15.38
N ARG A 46 -31.98 -26.96 15.42
CA ARG A 46 -33.06 -26.18 14.80
C ARG A 46 -33.29 -24.93 15.64
N VAL A 47 -33.35 -23.77 15.00
CA VAL A 47 -33.57 -22.49 15.70
C VAL A 47 -35.04 -22.09 15.51
N PRO A 48 -35.80 -21.86 16.59
CA PRO A 48 -37.17 -21.38 16.50
C PRO A 48 -37.21 -19.94 15.96
N LEU A 49 -38.32 -19.57 15.35
CA LEU A 49 -38.61 -18.19 14.97
C LEU A 49 -38.80 -17.31 16.22
N PRO A 50 -38.64 -15.98 16.08
CA PRO A 50 -38.96 -15.06 17.17
C PRO A 50 -40.47 -15.11 17.48
N PRO A 51 -40.88 -14.76 18.71
CA PRO A 51 -42.30 -14.62 19.07
C PRO A 51 -43.02 -13.69 18.08
N PRO A 52 -44.26 -14.00 17.65
CA PRO A 52 -45.21 -14.95 18.24
C PRO A 52 -45.20 -16.39 17.67
N ASP A 53 -44.40 -16.67 16.64
CA ASP A 53 -44.38 -17.97 15.94
C ASP A 53 -43.28 -18.92 16.47
N ASP A 54 -43.08 -18.99 17.79
CA ASP A 54 -41.99 -19.75 18.42
C ASP A 54 -42.10 -21.27 18.25
N ASP A 55 -43.28 -21.76 17.86
CA ASP A 55 -43.52 -23.16 17.47
C ASP A 55 -42.90 -23.55 16.11
N GLN A 56 -42.54 -22.56 15.29
CA GLN A 56 -42.00 -22.76 13.94
C GLN A 56 -40.49 -22.52 13.89
N PHE A 57 -39.84 -23.15 12.91
CA PHE A 57 -38.38 -23.06 12.74
C PHE A 57 -38.01 -22.29 11.47
N TYR A 58 -36.83 -21.66 11.49
CA TYR A 58 -36.30 -21.00 10.29
C TYR A 58 -36.14 -21.96 9.11
N ASN A 59 -36.71 -21.56 7.98
CA ASN A 59 -36.58 -22.21 6.66
C ASN A 59 -35.69 -21.40 5.71
N ILE A 60 -35.29 -21.99 4.58
CA ILE A 60 -34.46 -21.40 3.51
C ILE A 60 -35.02 -20.06 3.01
N PHE A 61 -36.34 -19.96 2.92
CA PHE A 61 -37.03 -18.78 2.42
C PHE A 61 -36.98 -17.58 3.38
N HIS A 62 -36.61 -17.79 4.64
CA HIS A 62 -36.43 -16.72 5.61
C HIS A 62 -35.01 -16.11 5.55
N LEU A 63 -34.14 -16.63 4.68
CA LEU A 63 -32.77 -16.19 4.53
C LEU A 63 -32.62 -15.44 3.21
N ASN A 64 -32.42 -14.13 3.29
CA ASN A 64 -32.08 -13.30 2.14
C ASN A 64 -30.93 -12.35 2.49
N LEU A 65 -30.24 -11.84 1.47
CA LEU A 65 -29.23 -10.81 1.63
C LEU A 65 -29.88 -9.52 2.15
N ASN A 66 -29.17 -8.81 3.01
CA ASN A 66 -29.60 -7.56 3.66
C ASN A 66 -30.85 -7.71 4.55
N GLN A 67 -31.26 -8.93 4.83
CA GLN A 67 -32.34 -9.21 5.76
C GLN A 67 -31.78 -9.48 7.16
N GLN A 68 -32.48 -8.99 8.17
CA GLN A 68 -32.16 -9.26 9.57
C GLN A 68 -32.88 -10.53 10.02
N MET A 69 -32.19 -11.36 10.80
CA MET A 69 -32.74 -12.54 11.43
C MET A 69 -32.41 -12.53 12.93
N VAL A 70 -33.34 -12.97 13.76
CA VAL A 70 -33.17 -12.99 15.22
C VAL A 70 -32.88 -14.42 15.67
N LEU A 71 -31.73 -14.64 16.28
CA LEU A 71 -31.34 -15.92 16.87
C LEU A 71 -31.07 -15.71 18.35
N TYR A 72 -31.85 -16.36 19.23
CA TYR A 72 -31.69 -16.31 20.70
C TYR A 72 -31.47 -14.88 21.23
N ALA A 73 -32.39 -13.97 20.89
CA ALA A 73 -32.38 -12.55 21.27
C ALA A 73 -31.21 -11.71 20.72
N ARG A 74 -30.45 -12.22 19.73
CA ARG A 74 -29.46 -11.45 18.97
C ARG A 74 -29.91 -11.25 17.53
N THR A 75 -29.77 -10.03 17.03
CA THR A 75 -30.07 -9.65 15.64
C THR A 75 -28.84 -9.83 14.77
N PHE A 76 -28.95 -10.68 13.75
CA PHE A 76 -27.90 -10.92 12.76
C PHE A 76 -28.33 -10.38 11.41
N THR A 77 -27.42 -9.76 10.69
CA THR A 77 -27.65 -9.27 9.33
C THR A 77 -26.85 -10.12 8.35
N VAL A 78 -27.53 -10.75 7.39
CA VAL A 78 -26.85 -11.53 6.35
C VAL A 78 -26.29 -10.56 5.31
N THR A 79 -24.97 -10.35 5.31
CA THR A 79 -24.32 -9.36 4.43
C THR A 79 -24.01 -9.91 3.04
N ASN A 80 -23.54 -11.16 2.95
CA ASN A 80 -23.15 -11.81 1.70
C ASN A 80 -23.33 -13.33 1.79
N CYS A 81 -23.33 -13.99 0.64
CA CYS A 81 -23.41 -15.44 0.50
C CYS A 81 -22.39 -15.95 -0.53
N ASP A 82 -21.96 -17.20 -0.37
CA ASP A 82 -21.09 -17.87 -1.34
C ASP A 82 -21.83 -18.13 -2.67
N SER A 83 -21.06 -18.28 -3.74
CA SER A 83 -21.47 -18.58 -5.10
C SER A 83 -22.42 -19.79 -5.19
N PHE A 84 -22.10 -20.88 -4.47
CA PHE A 84 -22.95 -22.06 -4.41
C PHE A 84 -24.34 -21.76 -3.85
N THR A 85 -24.37 -21.07 -2.70
CA THR A 85 -25.62 -20.71 -1.99
C THR A 85 -26.48 -19.80 -2.86
N ARG A 86 -25.84 -18.84 -3.55
CA ARG A 86 -26.50 -17.96 -4.52
C ARG A 86 -27.21 -18.77 -5.60
N ASN A 87 -26.51 -19.69 -6.25
CA ASN A 87 -27.06 -20.52 -7.31
C ASN A 87 -28.18 -21.44 -6.82
N PHE A 88 -28.05 -22.01 -5.62
CA PHE A 88 -29.06 -22.87 -5.02
C PHE A 88 -30.38 -22.10 -4.77
N LEU A 89 -30.30 -20.91 -4.19
CA LEU A 89 -31.46 -20.05 -3.93
C LEU A 89 -32.14 -19.59 -5.23
N THR A 90 -31.36 -19.20 -6.23
CA THR A 90 -31.90 -18.85 -7.55
C THR A 90 -32.63 -20.02 -8.20
N LYS A 91 -32.11 -21.25 -8.08
CA LYS A 91 -32.78 -22.48 -8.59
C LYS A 91 -34.08 -22.80 -7.86
N LEU A 92 -34.17 -22.46 -6.57
CA LEU A 92 -35.41 -22.57 -5.79
C LEU A 92 -36.41 -21.44 -6.09
N GLY A 93 -36.07 -20.50 -6.97
CA GLY A 93 -36.93 -19.36 -7.33
C GLY A 93 -36.84 -18.17 -6.38
N VAL A 94 -35.85 -18.13 -5.48
CA VAL A 94 -35.63 -17.00 -4.57
C VAL A 94 -34.81 -15.92 -5.27
N ILE A 95 -35.36 -14.71 -5.33
CA ILE A 95 -34.64 -13.53 -5.82
C ILE A 95 -33.81 -12.95 -4.67
N LEU A 96 -32.49 -12.98 -4.84
CA LEU A 96 -31.55 -12.44 -3.87
C LEU A 96 -31.42 -10.94 -3.97
N ASN A 97 -31.42 -10.27 -2.81
CA ASN A 97 -31.15 -8.84 -2.72
C ASN A 97 -29.67 -8.52 -3.02
N ASN A 98 -29.37 -7.24 -3.17
CA ASN A 98 -27.98 -6.78 -3.26
C ASN A 98 -27.24 -7.08 -1.94
N PRO A 99 -25.93 -7.36 -1.99
CA PRO A 99 -25.13 -7.56 -0.77
C PRO A 99 -25.02 -6.26 0.04
N ALA A 100 -24.88 -6.37 1.35
CA ALA A 100 -24.68 -5.23 2.25
C ALA A 100 -23.19 -5.06 2.51
N THR A 101 -22.77 -3.80 2.55
CA THR A 101 -21.48 -3.44 3.10
C THR A 101 -21.47 -3.81 4.57
N ALA A 102 -20.51 -4.64 4.96
CA ALA A 102 -20.29 -4.92 6.37
C ALA A 102 -19.91 -3.60 7.08
N PRO A 103 -20.36 -3.35 8.32
CA PRO A 103 -19.95 -2.16 9.04
C PRO A 103 -18.44 -2.18 9.27
N ASP A 104 -17.82 -1.01 9.06
CA ASP A 104 -16.40 -0.81 9.35
C ASP A 104 -16.16 -0.87 10.86
N ASP A 105 -15.20 -1.69 11.27
CA ASP A 105 -14.77 -1.75 12.66
C ASP A 105 -13.75 -0.64 12.95
N PRO A 106 -13.81 0.00 14.13
CA PRO A 106 -12.87 1.06 14.51
C PRO A 106 -11.40 0.64 14.42
N HIS A 107 -11.14 -0.65 14.62
CA HIS A 107 -9.80 -1.23 14.57
C HIS A 107 -9.25 -1.27 13.14
N SER A 108 -9.99 -1.79 12.16
CA SER A 108 -9.55 -1.77 10.76
C SER A 108 -9.29 -0.35 10.25
N CYS A 109 -10.15 0.62 10.62
CA CYS A 109 -9.92 2.02 10.26
C CYS A 109 -8.62 2.59 10.84
N LEU A 110 -8.22 2.16 12.05
CA LEU A 110 -6.97 2.56 12.67
C LEU A 110 -5.76 1.96 11.95
N LEU A 111 -5.80 0.67 11.62
CA LEU A 111 -4.73 0.01 10.87
C LEU A 111 -4.50 0.66 9.51
N ASP A 112 -5.57 0.96 8.78
CA ASP A 112 -5.49 1.65 7.48
C ASP A 112 -4.82 3.04 7.60
N LYS A 113 -5.09 3.76 8.69
CA LYS A 113 -4.47 5.07 8.95
C LYS A 113 -2.97 4.92 9.24
N ILE A 114 -2.59 3.91 10.02
CA ILE A 114 -1.19 3.61 10.31
C ILE A 114 -0.45 3.28 9.01
N GLU A 115 -0.98 2.36 8.20
CA GLU A 115 -0.36 1.95 6.94
C GLU A 115 -0.16 3.14 5.98
N LYS A 116 -1.18 3.99 5.82
CA LYS A 116 -1.07 5.20 4.99
C LYS A 116 -0.03 6.18 5.52
N SER A 117 0.14 6.27 6.84
CA SER A 117 1.16 7.11 7.47
C SER A 117 2.59 6.57 7.34
N MET A 118 2.76 5.29 6.96
CA MET A 118 4.08 4.68 6.71
C MET A 118 4.67 5.03 5.33
N THR A 119 3.94 5.77 4.50
CA THR A 119 4.50 6.30 3.25
C THR A 119 5.49 7.42 3.57
N PRO A 120 6.74 7.38 3.05
CA PRO A 120 7.70 8.43 3.33
C PRO A 120 7.21 9.75 2.73
N LEU A 121 7.05 10.77 3.58
CA LEU A 121 6.56 12.10 3.21
C LEU A 121 7.39 12.81 2.13
N ARG A 122 8.63 12.34 1.90
CA ARG A 122 9.53 12.84 0.87
C ARG A 122 9.85 11.70 -0.10
N PRO A 123 9.24 11.67 -1.31
CA PRO A 123 9.66 10.72 -2.33
C PRO A 123 11.15 10.96 -2.64
N TYR A 124 11.98 9.96 -2.35
CA TYR A 124 13.39 10.01 -2.69
C TYR A 124 13.51 9.85 -4.21
N GLU A 125 13.81 10.94 -4.92
CA GLU A 125 14.25 10.84 -6.32
C GLU A 125 15.56 10.08 -6.34
N ARG A 126 15.51 8.82 -6.77
CA ARG A 126 16.70 7.99 -6.91
C ARG A 126 17.53 8.52 -8.08
N ARG A 127 18.51 9.36 -7.76
CA ARG A 127 19.58 9.75 -8.70
C ARG A 127 20.58 8.60 -8.76
N ASP A 128 20.71 7.95 -9.91
CA ASP A 128 21.68 6.87 -10.15
C ASP A 128 23.10 7.44 -10.31
N THR A 129 23.64 8.04 -9.25
CA THR A 129 25.01 8.59 -9.21
C THR A 129 26.07 7.52 -9.48
N LEU A 130 25.82 6.29 -9.03
CA LEU A 130 26.73 5.16 -9.27
C LEU A 130 26.82 4.79 -10.76
N LYS A 131 25.70 4.84 -11.49
CA LYS A 131 25.68 4.49 -12.92
C LYS A 131 26.52 5.48 -13.73
N GLN A 132 26.31 6.78 -13.47
CA GLN A 132 27.08 7.85 -14.10
C GLN A 132 28.58 7.71 -13.85
N PHE A 133 28.97 7.35 -12.63
CA PHE A 133 30.37 7.10 -12.29
C PHE A 133 30.97 5.94 -13.11
N LEU A 134 30.26 4.81 -13.21
CA LEU A 134 30.75 3.62 -13.92
C LEU A 134 30.90 3.84 -15.42
N ASP A 135 29.96 4.55 -16.06
CA ASP A 135 29.95 4.78 -17.51
C ASP A 135 31.03 5.80 -17.95
N HIS A 136 31.38 6.73 -17.06
CA HIS A 136 32.22 7.88 -17.37
C HIS A 136 33.49 7.98 -16.52
N ASP A 137 33.88 6.91 -15.82
CA ASP A 137 35.10 6.90 -15.02
C ASP A 137 36.31 7.30 -15.88
N ARG A 138 37.14 8.22 -15.34
CA ARG A 138 38.34 8.81 -15.98
C ARG A 138 38.11 9.59 -17.27
N LYS A 139 36.86 9.85 -17.69
CA LYS A 139 36.57 10.72 -18.85
C LYS A 139 36.50 12.18 -18.38
N VAL A 140 37.51 12.97 -18.76
CA VAL A 140 37.62 14.40 -18.42
C VAL A 140 37.68 15.22 -19.70
N LEU A 141 36.80 16.21 -19.82
CA LEU A 141 36.86 17.18 -20.92
C LEU A 141 37.79 18.31 -20.51
N ARG A 142 38.78 18.60 -21.35
CA ARG A 142 39.76 19.67 -21.13
C ARG A 142 39.53 20.80 -22.12
N PHE A 143 39.28 22.00 -21.62
CA PHE A 143 39.15 23.22 -22.41
C PHE A 143 40.26 24.19 -22.06
N SER A 144 40.79 24.87 -23.08
CA SER A 144 41.72 25.99 -22.87
C SER A 144 40.90 27.27 -22.88
N CYS A 145 40.99 28.04 -21.82
CA CYS A 145 40.21 29.25 -21.58
C CYS A 145 41.16 30.42 -21.33
N PHE A 146 40.66 31.62 -21.53
CA PHE A 146 41.37 32.85 -21.28
C PHE A 146 40.46 33.79 -20.51
N TRP A 147 40.96 34.35 -19.43
CA TRP A 147 40.25 35.35 -18.65
C TRP A 147 40.98 36.69 -18.83
N ASP A 148 40.29 37.62 -19.47
CA ASP A 148 40.78 38.96 -19.72
C ASP A 148 40.38 39.86 -18.55
N ASP A 149 41.34 40.21 -17.70
CA ASP A 149 41.17 41.15 -16.58
C ASP A 149 41.72 42.55 -16.92
N SER A 150 41.91 42.87 -18.21
CA SER A 150 42.56 44.12 -18.65
C SER A 150 41.83 45.43 -18.28
N GLU A 151 40.57 45.36 -17.82
CA GLU A 151 39.84 46.51 -17.28
C GLU A 151 40.28 46.89 -15.85
N SER A 152 40.98 46.00 -15.15
CA SER A 152 41.51 46.24 -13.81
C SER A 152 42.83 47.04 -13.85
N VAL A 153 43.03 47.93 -12.88
CA VAL A 153 44.20 48.82 -12.79
C VAL A 153 45.54 48.05 -12.70
N PHE A 154 45.49 46.77 -12.31
CA PHE A 154 46.63 45.84 -12.24
C PHE A 154 46.32 44.49 -12.90
N GLY A 155 45.34 44.45 -13.79
CA GLY A 155 44.89 43.20 -14.40
C GLY A 155 45.82 42.75 -15.52
N ASP A 156 46.25 41.49 -15.44
CA ASP A 156 46.94 40.83 -16.55
C ASP A 156 46.00 39.77 -17.16
N PRO A 157 46.20 39.40 -18.43
CA PRO A 157 45.51 38.27 -19.01
C PRO A 157 45.88 36.94 -18.33
N HIS A 158 44.88 36.18 -17.91
CA HIS A 158 45.06 34.87 -17.26
C HIS A 158 44.74 33.73 -18.24
N GLN A 159 45.71 32.84 -18.47
CA GLN A 159 45.48 31.62 -19.23
C GLN A 159 45.02 30.50 -18.31
N LEU A 160 43.84 29.93 -18.57
CA LEU A 160 43.19 28.95 -17.72
C LEU A 160 42.96 27.63 -18.47
N ILE A 161 42.97 26.53 -17.73
CA ILE A 161 42.57 25.20 -18.22
C ILE A 161 41.38 24.75 -17.38
N LEU A 162 40.26 24.49 -18.04
CA LEU A 162 39.05 23.98 -17.42
C LEU A 162 38.95 22.47 -17.63
N HIS A 163 38.78 21.73 -16.54
CA HIS A 163 38.49 20.30 -16.54
C HIS A 163 37.03 20.06 -16.12
N TYR A 164 36.26 19.38 -16.98
CA TYR A 164 34.91 18.92 -16.67
C TYR A 164 34.90 17.40 -16.49
N TYR A 165 34.49 16.95 -15.31
CA TYR A 165 34.42 15.53 -14.96
C TYR A 165 33.02 14.98 -15.24
N LEU A 166 32.92 14.08 -16.22
CA LEU A 166 31.64 13.49 -16.63
C LEU A 166 31.05 12.53 -15.58
N SER A 167 31.88 12.00 -14.68
CA SER A 167 31.50 11.03 -13.66
C SER A 167 30.64 11.63 -12.54
N ASP A 168 30.80 12.92 -12.25
CA ASP A 168 30.09 13.59 -11.15
C ASP A 168 29.61 15.01 -11.46
N ASP A 169 29.75 15.47 -12.70
CA ASP A 169 29.39 16.82 -13.17
C ASP A 169 30.06 17.93 -12.35
N THR A 170 31.34 17.74 -12.02
CA THR A 170 32.15 18.73 -11.31
C THR A 170 33.14 19.40 -12.25
N VAL A 171 33.53 20.62 -11.88
CA VAL A 171 34.46 21.45 -12.64
C VAL A 171 35.67 21.80 -11.78
N GLU A 172 36.86 21.69 -12.35
CA GLU A 172 38.13 22.17 -11.79
C GLU A 172 38.76 23.16 -12.77
N ILE A 173 39.32 24.26 -12.27
CA ILE A 173 40.00 25.26 -13.10
C ILE A 173 41.43 25.41 -12.61
N LEU A 174 42.37 25.28 -13.52
CA LEU A 174 43.81 25.44 -13.28
C LEU A 174 44.30 26.69 -14.01
N GLU A 175 45.11 27.50 -13.35
CA GLU A 175 45.79 28.62 -13.98
C GLU A 175 47.14 28.17 -14.53
N THR A 176 47.43 28.53 -15.78
CA THR A 176 48.70 28.24 -16.43
C THR A 176 49.61 29.45 -16.32
N ILE A 177 50.66 29.32 -15.53
CA ILE A 177 51.64 30.39 -15.32
C ILE A 177 52.83 30.21 -16.28
N ALA A 178 53.17 31.28 -17.00
CA ALA A 178 54.35 31.30 -17.84
C ALA A 178 55.65 31.25 -17.00
N PRO A 179 56.69 30.56 -17.46
CA PRO A 179 57.98 30.53 -16.78
C PRO A 179 58.55 31.96 -16.66
N ASN A 180 59.17 32.26 -15.52
CA ASN A 180 59.74 33.58 -15.18
C ASN A 180 58.72 34.74 -15.04
N SER A 181 57.44 34.45 -14.83
CA SER A 181 56.39 35.47 -14.63
C SER A 181 56.40 36.15 -13.26
N GLY A 182 57.24 35.70 -12.31
CA GLY A 182 57.31 36.25 -10.95
C GLY A 182 56.10 35.93 -10.06
N ARG A 183 55.14 35.15 -10.56
CA ARG A 183 53.97 34.68 -9.82
C ARG A 183 54.25 33.32 -9.17
N ASP A 184 53.92 33.18 -7.88
CA ASP A 184 53.98 31.89 -7.19
C ASP A 184 52.92 30.95 -7.74
N ASN A 185 53.31 29.70 -8.04
CA ASN A 185 52.49 28.69 -8.72
C ASN A 185 51.15 28.44 -8.00
N PRO A 186 49.99 28.94 -8.48
CA PRO A 186 48.71 28.57 -7.92
C PRO A 186 48.39 27.18 -8.46
N ALA A 187 48.44 26.19 -7.57
CA ALA A 187 48.17 24.82 -7.97
C ALA A 187 46.76 24.66 -8.59
N LYS A 188 45.78 25.51 -8.20
CA LYS A 188 44.38 25.48 -8.66
C LYS A 188 43.76 26.88 -8.54
N PHE A 189 43.07 27.34 -9.59
CA PHE A 189 42.26 28.58 -9.56
C PHE A 189 40.89 28.31 -8.94
N LEU A 190 40.26 27.18 -9.27
CA LEU A 190 39.02 26.71 -8.66
C LEU A 190 39.16 25.24 -8.26
N HIS A 191 38.91 24.95 -6.99
CA HIS A 191 38.82 23.58 -6.51
C HIS A 191 37.63 22.84 -7.14
N ARG A 192 37.85 21.56 -7.44
CA ARG A 192 36.83 20.66 -7.98
C ARG A 192 35.54 20.74 -7.18
N SER A 193 34.50 21.28 -7.80
CA SER A 193 33.19 21.47 -7.16
C SER A 193 32.08 21.50 -8.21
N LYS A 194 30.83 21.33 -7.77
CA LYS A 194 29.66 21.55 -8.63
C LYS A 194 29.40 23.04 -8.73
N LEU A 195 29.32 23.56 -9.95
CA LEU A 195 28.96 24.95 -10.15
C LEU A 195 27.47 25.14 -9.81
N PRO A 196 27.11 26.18 -9.02
CA PRO A 196 25.72 26.57 -8.86
C PRO A 196 25.14 26.98 -10.23
N ARG A 197 23.86 26.68 -10.45
CA ARG A 197 23.12 27.10 -11.64
C ARG A 197 22.64 28.54 -11.51
#